data_AF-A0A5J9TW61-F1
#
_entry.id   AF-A0A5J9TW61-F1
#
_cell.length_a   1.000
_cell.length_b   1.000
_cell.length_c   1.000
_cell.angle_alpha   90.00
_cell.angle_beta   90.00
_cell.angle_gamma   90.00
#
_symmetry.space_group_name_H-M   'P 1'
#
loop_
_entity.id
_entity.type
_entity.pdbx_description
1 polymer ?
#
loop_
_entity_poly.entity_id
_entity_poly.type
_entity_poly.pdbx_seq_one_letter_code
_entity_poly.pdbx_strand_id
1 'polypeptide(L)'
;MDDKALLRTFAADKKTKKLRLPLPSVQLVCLWALVNAFSVVVSFTSTAIIPVTCSPSSWLFPCIKETVEQAMEVHALVIRILWCAAPQMAAAVALLLPRRRRRCRWSLAFVALAGTGAMHFLIARVILIFLAAEPGYLLMRIVAGFDYIYAAFDIVGFLVLLMGGEEEDK
;
A
#
# COMPACT_ATOMS: atom_id res chain seq x y z
N MET A 1 -18.54 -43.32 35.74
CA MET A 1 -18.30 -42.14 34.89
C MET A 1 -17.33 -42.58 33.82
N ASP A 2 -17.74 -42.49 32.55
CA ASP A 2 -17.10 -43.19 31.44
C ASP A 2 -15.92 -42.36 30.89
N ASP A 3 -14.69 -42.75 31.21
CA ASP A 3 -13.46 -42.05 30.79
C ASP A 3 -13.34 -41.88 29.27
N LYS A 4 -14.05 -42.71 28.50
CA LYS A 4 -14.16 -42.59 27.04
C LYS A 4 -14.98 -41.37 26.60
N ALA A 5 -15.95 -40.91 27.40
CA ALA A 5 -16.72 -39.70 27.12
C ALA A 5 -15.88 -38.43 27.36
N LEU A 6 -15.01 -38.47 28.38
CA LEU A 6 -14.11 -37.38 28.75
C LEU A 6 -12.94 -37.26 27.75
N LEU A 7 -12.40 -38.39 27.26
CA LEU A 7 -11.41 -38.39 26.17
C LEU A 7 -12.00 -37.93 24.83
N ARG A 8 -13.29 -38.16 24.55
CA ARG A 8 -13.96 -37.67 23.34
C ARG A 8 -14.18 -36.16 23.36
N THR A 9 -14.47 -35.56 24.52
CA THR A 9 -14.59 -34.09 24.64
C THR A 9 -13.24 -33.39 24.51
N PHE A 10 -12.17 -33.94 25.09
CA PHE A 10 -10.80 -33.41 24.89
C PHE A 10 -10.25 -33.65 23.47
N ALA A 11 -10.63 -34.75 22.80
CA ALA A 11 -10.29 -34.98 21.40
C ALA A 11 -11.07 -34.10 20.42
N ALA A 12 -12.32 -33.75 20.75
CA ALA A 12 -13.13 -32.81 19.97
C ALA A 12 -12.63 -31.36 20.07
N ASP A 13 -12.05 -30.97 21.21
CA ASP A 13 -11.47 -29.63 21.43
C ASP A 13 -10.08 -29.47 20.80
N LYS A 14 -9.41 -30.59 20.47
CA LYS A 14 -8.17 -30.59 19.68
C LYS A 14 -8.38 -30.42 18.18
N LYS A 15 -9.54 -29.90 17.74
CA LYS A 15 -9.58 -29.09 16.51
C LYS A 15 -8.87 -27.77 16.81
N THR A 16 -7.54 -27.84 16.88
CA THR A 16 -6.71 -26.69 16.53
C THR A 16 -7.26 -26.22 15.20
N LYS A 17 -7.98 -25.09 15.21
CA LYS A 17 -8.20 -24.32 14.01
C LYS A 17 -6.80 -23.96 13.55
N LYS A 18 -6.16 -24.84 12.77
CA LYS A 18 -4.97 -24.53 12.00
C LYS A 18 -5.35 -23.24 11.31
N LEU A 19 -4.79 -22.15 11.80
CA LEU A 19 -4.94 -20.86 11.18
C LEU A 19 -4.45 -21.10 9.76
N ARG A 20 -5.37 -21.22 8.80
CA ARG A 20 -5.04 -21.41 7.40
C ARG A 20 -4.43 -20.08 6.97
N LEU A 21 -3.12 -19.97 7.18
CA LEU A 21 -2.34 -18.84 6.75
C LEU A 21 -2.66 -18.61 5.27
N PRO A 22 -2.90 -17.35 4.85
CA PRO A 22 -3.03 -17.04 3.44
C PRO A 22 -1.84 -17.58 2.65
N LEU A 23 -2.06 -17.88 1.36
CA LEU A 23 -1.01 -18.31 0.44
C LEU A 23 0.20 -17.37 0.52
N PRO A 24 1.45 -17.87 0.39
CA PRO A 24 2.66 -17.04 0.51
C PRO A 24 2.64 -15.81 -0.40
N SER A 25 2.12 -15.95 -1.62
CA SER A 25 1.95 -14.85 -2.60
C SER A 25 1.00 -13.76 -2.09
N VAL A 26 -0.17 -14.15 -1.55
CA VAL A 26 -1.17 -13.22 -0.99
C VAL A 26 -0.63 -12.53 0.26
N GLN A 27 0.17 -13.22 1.07
CA GLN A 27 0.84 -12.61 2.23
C GLN A 27 1.88 -11.57 1.82
N LEU A 28 2.69 -11.87 0.81
CA LEU A 28 3.69 -10.95 0.28
C LEU A 28 3.02 -9.67 -0.26
N VAL A 29 1.98 -9.82 -1.09
CA VAL A 29 1.23 -8.67 -1.63
C VAL A 29 0.51 -7.88 -0.53
N CYS A 30 -0.06 -8.58 0.46
CA CYS A 30 -0.66 -7.91 1.61
C CYS A 30 0.36 -7.07 2.38
N LEU A 31 1.54 -7.63 2.66
CA LEU A 31 2.59 -6.92 3.38
C LEU A 31 3.09 -5.72 2.57
N TRP A 32 3.30 -5.90 1.27
CA TRP A 32 3.71 -4.85 0.36
C TRP A 32 2.68 -3.71 0.30
N ALA A 33 1.38 -4.03 0.19
CA ALA A 33 0.32 -3.03 0.20
C ALA A 33 0.23 -2.26 1.53
N LEU A 34 0.47 -2.93 2.67
CA LEU A 34 0.52 -2.28 3.98
C LEU A 34 1.72 -1.33 4.11
N VAL A 35 2.90 -1.75 3.65
CA VAL A 35 4.11 -0.91 3.65
C VAL A 35 3.86 0.34 2.80
N ASN A 36 3.28 0.19 1.61
CA ASN A 36 2.92 1.32 0.75
C ASN A 36 1.97 2.29 1.44
N ALA A 37 0.84 1.79 1.92
CA ALA A 37 -0.17 2.64 2.54
C ALA A 37 0.39 3.37 3.77
N PHE A 38 1.17 2.68 4.60
CA PHE A 38 1.82 3.26 5.77
C PHE A 38 2.82 4.35 5.37
N SER A 39 3.73 4.05 4.44
CA SER A 39 4.72 5.02 3.96
C SER A 39 4.06 6.30 3.46
N VAL A 40 3.00 6.17 2.67
CA VAL A 40 2.32 7.34 2.11
C VAL A 40 1.56 8.14 3.15
N VAL A 41 0.84 7.49 4.07
CA VAL A 41 0.20 8.19 5.19
C VAL A 41 1.23 8.95 6.01
N VAL A 42 2.35 8.32 6.37
CA VAL A 42 3.42 8.97 7.15
C VAL A 42 4.01 10.15 6.37
N SER A 43 4.34 9.98 5.09
CA SER A 43 4.92 11.06 4.28
C SER A 43 4.02 12.29 4.22
N PHE A 44 2.75 12.15 3.83
CA PHE A 44 1.86 13.30 3.67
C PHE A 44 1.35 13.89 4.99
N THR A 45 1.21 13.09 6.04
CA THR A 45 0.86 13.65 7.36
C THR A 45 2.05 14.35 8.01
N SER A 46 3.27 13.87 7.81
CA SER A 46 4.48 14.52 8.34
C SER A 46 4.66 15.93 7.78
N THR A 47 4.33 16.17 6.51
CA THR A 47 4.39 17.50 5.89
C THR A 47 3.35 18.47 6.45
N ALA A 48 2.24 17.97 7.01
CA ALA A 48 1.23 18.81 7.65
C ALA A 48 1.58 19.15 9.11
N ILE A 49 2.36 18.29 9.78
CA ILE A 49 2.67 18.41 11.21
C ILE A 49 4.02 19.09 11.43
N ILE A 50 5.00 18.83 10.56
CA ILE A 50 6.37 19.32 10.69
C ILE A 50 6.51 20.57 9.81
N PRO A 51 6.64 21.78 10.39
CA PRO A 51 6.85 22.98 9.60
C PRO A 51 8.22 22.91 8.94
N VAL A 52 8.23 22.78 7.62
CA VAL A 52 9.45 22.78 6.81
C VAL A 52 9.75 24.21 6.38
N THR A 53 10.87 24.77 6.82
CA THR A 53 11.31 26.08 6.35
C THR A 53 11.94 25.94 4.97
N CYS A 54 11.49 26.75 4.01
CA CYS A 54 12.11 26.82 2.70
C CYS A 54 13.29 27.80 2.70
N SER A 55 14.25 27.59 1.81
CA SER A 55 15.32 28.56 1.54
C SER A 55 15.50 28.72 0.03
N PRO A 56 15.56 29.96 -0.51
CA PRO A 56 15.76 30.19 -1.93
C PRO A 56 17.06 29.60 -2.50
N SER A 57 18.09 29.42 -1.66
CA SER A 57 19.37 28.84 -2.06
C SER A 57 19.45 27.33 -1.86
N SER A 58 18.45 26.72 -1.23
CA SER A 58 18.44 25.29 -0.93
C SER A 58 17.90 24.48 -2.10
N TRP A 59 18.63 23.42 -2.47
CA TRP A 59 18.22 22.49 -3.52
C TRP A 59 17.33 21.37 -2.95
N LEU A 60 17.40 21.15 -1.62
CA LEU A 60 16.62 20.16 -0.90
C LEU A 60 15.27 20.67 -0.42
N PHE A 61 15.16 21.98 -0.13
CA PHE A 61 13.91 22.63 0.29
C PHE A 61 13.84 24.04 -0.32
N PRO A 62 13.77 24.16 -1.66
CA PRO A 62 13.64 25.46 -2.32
C PRO A 62 12.30 26.11 -1.97
N CYS A 63 12.24 27.44 -2.01
CA CYS A 63 10.97 28.15 -1.91
C CYS A 63 10.24 28.07 -3.26
N ILE A 64 9.31 27.13 -3.36
CA ILE A 64 8.57 26.83 -4.59
C ILE A 64 7.54 27.93 -4.82
N LYS A 65 7.55 28.50 -6.03
CA LYS A 65 6.52 29.44 -6.48
C LYS A 65 5.47 28.69 -7.28
N GLU A 66 4.56 28.05 -6.57
CA GLU A 66 3.39 27.42 -7.19
C GLU A 66 2.35 28.48 -7.55
N THR A 67 1.67 28.30 -8.67
CA THR A 67 0.45 29.05 -8.97
C THR A 67 -0.68 28.61 -8.03
N VAL A 68 -1.69 29.46 -7.83
CA VAL A 68 -2.87 29.11 -7.02
C VAL A 68 -3.56 27.85 -7.56
N GLU A 69 -3.59 27.68 -8.88
CA GLU A 69 -4.15 26.51 -9.54
C GLU A 69 -3.36 25.23 -9.21
N GLN A 70 -2.04 25.27 -9.30
CA GLN A 70 -1.18 24.15 -8.93
C GLN A 70 -1.32 23.77 -7.46
N ALA A 71 -1.33 24.75 -6.55
CA ALA A 71 -1.50 24.49 -5.12
C ALA A 71 -2.85 23.82 -4.80
N MET A 72 -3.92 24.28 -5.45
CA MET A 72 -5.25 23.68 -5.35
C MET A 72 -5.27 22.25 -5.91
N GLU A 73 -4.62 22.01 -7.04
CA GLU A 73 -4.50 20.68 -7.65
C GLU A 73 -3.73 19.72 -6.74
N VAL A 74 -2.56 20.14 -6.22
CA VAL A 74 -1.76 19.35 -5.27
C VAL A 74 -2.60 19.00 -4.04
N HIS A 75 -3.28 19.97 -3.45
CA HIS A 75 -4.14 19.73 -2.28
C HIS A 75 -5.25 18.70 -2.57
N ALA A 76 -5.93 18.81 -3.71
CA ALA A 76 -6.94 17.84 -4.13
C ALA A 76 -6.35 16.44 -4.36
N LEU A 77 -5.16 16.35 -4.97
CA LEU A 77 -4.44 15.09 -5.17
C LEU A 77 -4.04 14.44 -3.85
N VAL A 78 -3.51 15.21 -2.89
CA VAL A 78 -3.15 14.71 -1.55
C VAL A 78 -4.36 14.15 -0.82
N ILE A 79 -5.49 14.87 -0.81
CA ILE A 79 -6.74 14.37 -0.22
C ILE A 79 -7.14 13.04 -0.86
N ARG A 80 -7.08 12.95 -2.19
CA ARG A 80 -7.42 11.74 -2.93
C ARG A 80 -6.49 10.58 -2.58
N ILE A 81 -5.18 10.83 -2.49
CA ILE A 81 -4.17 9.84 -2.09
C ILE A 81 -4.49 9.28 -0.70
N LEU A 82 -4.75 10.15 0.28
CA LEU A 82 -5.09 9.75 1.64
C LEU A 82 -6.41 8.97 1.69
N TRP A 83 -7.40 9.39 0.90
CA TRP A 83 -8.68 8.70 0.80
C TRP A 83 -8.56 7.31 0.16
N CYS A 84 -7.65 7.14 -0.81
CA CYS A 84 -7.35 5.84 -1.44
C CYS A 84 -6.53 4.91 -0.53
N ALA A 85 -5.71 5.44 0.37
CA ALA A 85 -4.90 4.65 1.30
C ALA A 85 -5.78 3.84 2.28
N ALA A 86 -6.89 4.42 2.75
CA ALA A 86 -7.80 3.76 3.71
C ALA A 86 -8.42 2.44 3.19
N PRO A 87 -9.08 2.39 2.01
CA PRO A 87 -9.64 1.15 1.48
C PRO A 87 -8.55 0.15 1.09
N GLN A 88 -7.36 0.62 0.66
CA GLN A 88 -6.22 -0.25 0.40
C GLN A 88 -5.73 -0.97 1.67
N MET A 89 -5.57 -0.24 2.78
CA MET A 89 -5.25 -0.85 4.08
C MET A 89 -6.33 -1.83 4.51
N ALA A 90 -7.61 -1.45 4.36
CA ALA A 90 -8.72 -2.33 4.71
C ALA A 90 -8.73 -3.62 3.88
N ALA A 91 -8.43 -3.52 2.58
CA ALA A 91 -8.28 -4.69 1.70
C ALA A 91 -7.12 -5.58 2.16
N ALA A 92 -5.95 -4.99 2.45
CA ALA A 92 -4.79 -5.73 2.94
C ALA A 92 -5.07 -6.43 4.28
N VAL A 93 -5.62 -5.72 5.27
CA VAL A 93 -6.01 -6.33 6.55
C VAL A 93 -7.05 -7.44 6.34
N ALA A 94 -8.00 -7.25 5.43
CA ALA A 94 -8.99 -8.27 5.12
C ALA A 94 -8.39 -9.55 4.51
N LEU A 95 -7.22 -9.47 3.86
CA LEU A 95 -6.48 -10.65 3.38
C LEU A 95 -5.93 -11.51 4.52
N LEU A 96 -5.61 -10.91 5.67
CA LEU A 96 -5.11 -11.61 6.86
C LEU A 96 -6.20 -12.40 7.59
N LEU A 97 -7.49 -12.14 7.31
CA LEU A 97 -8.59 -12.79 8.00
C LEU A 97 -8.74 -14.27 7.58
N PRO A 98 -8.78 -15.23 8.53
CA PRO A 98 -8.75 -16.67 8.25
C PRO A 98 -10.01 -17.26 7.58
N ARG A 99 -11.08 -16.48 7.39
CA ARG A 99 -12.43 -16.99 7.01
C ARG A 99 -12.93 -16.61 5.61
N ARG A 100 -12.11 -16.07 4.71
CA ARG A 100 -12.55 -15.71 3.35
C ARG A 100 -12.32 -16.82 2.33
N ARG A 101 -13.27 -17.00 1.40
CA ARG A 101 -13.13 -17.90 0.24
C ARG A 101 -11.87 -17.52 -0.54
N ARG A 102 -11.13 -18.52 -1.04
CA ARG A 102 -9.87 -18.34 -1.80
C ARG A 102 -10.01 -17.29 -2.90
N ARG A 103 -11.03 -17.40 -3.76
CA ARG A 103 -11.31 -16.45 -4.84
C ARG A 103 -11.47 -15.01 -4.33
N CYS A 104 -12.19 -14.80 -3.23
CA CYS A 104 -12.35 -13.47 -2.66
C CYS A 104 -11.02 -12.88 -2.17
N ARG A 105 -10.13 -13.69 -1.58
CA ARG A 105 -8.79 -13.23 -1.17
C ARG A 105 -7.96 -12.81 -2.38
N TRP A 106 -7.99 -13.61 -3.44
CA TRP A 106 -7.32 -13.30 -4.69
C TRP A 106 -7.80 -11.98 -5.31
N SER A 107 -9.11 -11.81 -5.46
CA SER A 107 -9.68 -10.56 -5.97
C SER A 107 -9.30 -9.36 -5.10
N LEU A 108 -9.30 -9.51 -3.77
CA LEU A 108 -8.88 -8.44 -2.87
C LEU A 108 -7.39 -8.10 -2.99
N ALA A 109 -6.53 -9.09 -3.24
CA ALA A 109 -5.10 -8.85 -3.46
C ALA A 109 -4.87 -8.05 -4.75
N PHE A 110 -5.55 -8.42 -5.84
CA PHE A 110 -5.53 -7.63 -7.07
C PHE A 110 -6.08 -6.21 -6.88
N VAL A 111 -7.19 -6.05 -6.14
CA VAL A 111 -7.75 -4.73 -5.84
C VAL A 111 -6.81 -3.88 -4.99
N ALA A 112 -6.16 -4.47 -3.98
CA ALA A 112 -5.21 -3.76 -3.13
C ALA A 112 -4.00 -3.25 -3.95
N LEU A 113 -3.50 -4.08 -4.87
CA LEU A 113 -2.36 -3.78 -5.73
C LEU A 113 -2.73 -2.84 -6.89
N ALA A 114 -3.95 -2.92 -7.42
CA ALA A 114 -4.46 -1.89 -8.34
C ALA A 114 -4.59 -0.54 -7.63
N GLY A 115 -4.96 -0.57 -6.34
CA GLY A 115 -4.96 0.60 -5.48
C GLY A 115 -3.57 1.22 -5.31
N THR A 116 -2.51 0.41 -5.14
CA THR A 116 -1.13 0.93 -4.99
C THR A 116 -0.68 1.59 -6.29
N GLY A 117 -0.91 0.93 -7.43
CA GLY A 117 -0.58 1.51 -8.73
C GLY A 117 -1.31 2.83 -9.02
N ALA A 118 -2.60 2.91 -8.70
CA ALA A 118 -3.36 4.15 -8.83
C ALA A 118 -2.80 5.28 -7.92
N MET A 119 -2.30 4.91 -6.74
CA MET A 119 -1.70 5.84 -5.79
C MET A 119 -0.36 6.38 -6.29
N HIS A 120 0.51 5.53 -6.83
CA HIS A 120 1.76 5.95 -7.49
C HIS A 120 1.49 6.92 -8.63
N PHE A 121 0.46 6.69 -9.44
CA PHE A 121 0.11 7.64 -10.50
C PHE A 121 -0.24 9.04 -9.95
N LEU A 122 -1.01 9.10 -8.84
CA LEU A 122 -1.35 10.37 -8.21
C LEU A 122 -0.10 11.04 -7.59
N ILE A 123 0.79 10.26 -6.98
CA ILE A 123 2.06 10.75 -6.41
C ILE A 123 2.96 11.30 -7.52
N ALA A 124 3.13 10.57 -8.61
CA ALA A 124 3.87 11.01 -9.79
C ALA A 124 3.33 12.34 -10.34
N ARG A 125 2.01 12.54 -10.36
CA ARG A 125 1.41 13.82 -10.77
C ARG A 125 1.78 14.97 -9.83
N VAL A 126 1.75 14.75 -8.51
CA VAL A 126 2.21 15.74 -7.52
C VAL A 126 3.69 16.09 -7.73
N ILE A 127 4.53 15.08 -7.91
CA ILE A 127 5.97 15.25 -8.18
C ILE A 127 6.20 16.09 -9.44
N LEU A 128 5.48 15.80 -10.52
CA LEU A 128 5.61 16.52 -11.78
C LEU A 128 5.20 17.99 -11.64
N ILE A 129 4.16 18.31 -10.86
CA ILE A 129 3.76 19.69 -10.58
C ILE A 129 4.91 20.44 -9.89
N PHE A 130 5.50 19.85 -8.85
CA PHE A 130 6.63 20.46 -8.14
C PHE A 130 7.87 20.62 -9.02
N LEU A 131 8.21 19.63 -9.85
CA LEU A 131 9.36 19.69 -10.76
C LEU A 131 9.13 20.67 -11.93
N ALA A 132 7.89 20.90 -12.32
CA ALA A 132 7.56 21.93 -13.30
C ALA A 132 7.72 23.34 -12.70
N ALA A 133 7.40 23.51 -11.42
CA ALA A 133 7.58 24.78 -10.70
C ALA A 133 9.06 25.03 -10.34
N GLU A 134 9.81 23.98 -9.96
CA GLU A 134 11.22 24.07 -9.59
C GLU A 134 11.99 22.82 -10.08
N PRO A 135 12.58 22.87 -11.30
CA PRO A 135 13.32 21.73 -11.87
C PRO A 135 14.52 21.30 -11.04
N GLY A 136 15.09 22.20 -10.24
CA GLY A 136 16.23 21.94 -9.34
C GLY A 136 15.86 21.22 -8.04
N TYR A 137 14.58 20.93 -7.81
CA TYR A 137 14.11 20.37 -6.54
C TYR A 137 14.56 18.92 -6.34
N LEU A 138 15.70 18.74 -5.65
CA LEU A 138 16.38 17.46 -5.50
C LEU A 138 15.53 16.44 -4.72
N LEU A 139 14.83 16.89 -3.67
CA LEU A 139 13.97 16.00 -2.89
C LEU A 139 12.89 15.36 -3.77
N MET A 140 12.24 16.12 -4.63
CA MET A 140 11.21 15.56 -5.52
C MET A 140 11.77 14.59 -6.55
N ARG A 141 13.00 14.81 -7.02
CA ARG A 141 13.71 13.83 -7.87
C ARG A 141 14.00 12.53 -7.13
N ILE A 142 14.43 12.62 -5.88
CA ILE A 142 14.67 11.45 -5.02
C ILE A 142 13.35 10.69 -4.79
N VAL A 143 12.28 11.40 -4.45
CA VAL A 143 10.95 10.82 -4.25
C VAL A 143 10.45 10.16 -5.55
N ALA A 144 10.68 10.77 -6.72
CA ALA A 144 10.35 10.16 -8.01
C ALA A 144 11.07 8.83 -8.24
N GLY A 145 12.36 8.75 -7.87
CA GLY A 145 13.12 7.51 -7.95
C GLY A 145 12.55 6.41 -7.05
N PHE A 146 12.19 6.74 -5.80
CA PHE A 146 11.54 5.79 -4.89
C PHE A 146 10.16 5.37 -5.39
N ASP A 147 9.34 6.31 -5.87
CA ASP A 147 8.01 6.03 -6.42
C ASP A 147 8.09 5.07 -7.61
N TYR A 148 9.06 5.29 -8.51
CA TYR A 148 9.33 4.36 -9.62
C TYR A 148 9.72 2.96 -9.14
N ILE A 149 10.61 2.85 -8.15
CA ILE A 149 11.02 1.55 -7.58
C ILE A 149 9.80 0.84 -6.96
N TYR A 150 8.97 1.57 -6.22
CA TYR A 150 7.78 1.01 -5.59
C TYR A 150 6.76 0.55 -6.63
N ALA A 151 6.52 1.34 -7.67
CA ALA A 151 5.67 0.93 -8.80
C ALA A 151 6.22 -0.30 -9.54
N ALA A 152 7.54 -0.48 -9.63
CA ALA A 152 8.13 -1.70 -10.18
C ALA A 152 7.83 -2.93 -9.31
N PHE A 153 7.89 -2.79 -7.99
CA PHE A 153 7.48 -3.86 -7.06
C PHE A 153 5.99 -4.18 -7.14
N ASP A 154 5.13 -3.22 -7.45
CA ASP A 154 3.72 -3.51 -7.74
C ASP A 154 3.57 -4.45 -8.94
N ILE A 155 4.31 -4.21 -10.02
CA ILE A 155 4.31 -5.09 -11.20
C ILE A 155 4.77 -6.50 -10.80
N VAL A 156 5.84 -6.60 -10.01
CA VAL A 156 6.29 -7.91 -9.47
C VAL A 156 5.19 -8.56 -8.63
N GLY A 157 4.47 -7.80 -7.80
CA GLY A 157 3.32 -8.30 -7.05
C GLY A 157 2.21 -8.85 -7.94
N PHE A 158 1.92 -8.18 -9.06
CA PHE A 158 0.93 -8.65 -10.03
C PHE A 158 1.38 -9.96 -10.67
N LEU A 159 2.67 -10.07 -11.03
CA LEU A 159 3.24 -11.29 -11.59
C LEU A 159 3.22 -12.45 -10.58
N VAL A 160 3.58 -12.20 -9.32
CA VAL A 160 3.55 -13.20 -8.24
C VAL A 160 2.12 -13.70 -7.99
N LEU A 161 1.13 -12.80 -8.08
CA LEU A 161 -0.27 -13.23 -8.08
C LEU A 161 -0.55 -14.05 -9.35
N LEU A 162 -0.31 -13.57 -10.57
CA LEU A 162 -0.66 -14.34 -11.77
C LEU A 162 -0.04 -15.76 -11.77
N MET A 163 1.24 -15.91 -11.41
CA MET A 163 1.93 -17.20 -11.37
C MET A 163 1.45 -18.11 -10.22
N GLY A 164 1.19 -17.56 -9.03
CA GLY A 164 0.71 -18.34 -7.89
C GLY A 164 -0.72 -18.88 -8.05
N GLY A 165 -1.44 -18.46 -9.09
CA GLY A 165 -2.76 -18.96 -9.44
C GLY A 165 -2.69 -20.20 -10.33
N GLU A 166 -1.60 -20.34 -11.11
CA GLU A 166 -1.38 -21.46 -12.05
C GLU A 166 -0.82 -22.71 -11.37
N GLU A 167 -0.07 -22.57 -10.27
CA GLU A 167 0.42 -23.71 -9.46
C GLU A 167 -0.71 -24.52 -8.79
N GLU A 168 -1.96 -24.09 -8.91
CA GLU A 168 -3.12 -24.67 -8.24
C GLU A 168 -4.10 -25.40 -9.19
N ASP A 169 -3.84 -25.40 -10.50
CA ASP A 169 -4.61 -26.13 -11.54
C ASP A 169 -3.92 -27.43 -12.03
N LYS A 170 -2.82 -27.84 -11.37
CA LYS A 170 -2.20 -29.17 -11.53
C LYS A 170 -2.41 -30.01 -10.28
#